data_AF-A0AAW0BHQ3-F1
#
_entry.id   AF-A0AAW0BHQ3-F1
#
_cell.length_a   1.000
_cell.length_b   1.000
_cell.length_c   1.000
_cell.angle_alpha   90.00
_cell.angle_beta   90.00
_cell.angle_gamma   90.00
#
_symmetry.space_group_name_H-M   'P 1'
#
loop_
_entity.id
_entity.type
_entity.pdbx_description
1 polymer ?
#
loop_
_entity_poly.entity_id
_entity_poly.type
_entity_poly.pdbx_seq_one_letter_code
_entity_poly.pdbx_strand_id
1 'polypeptide(L)'
;MDFDRYYARTRPNSNRTTFTLHIWQGPESDPYRPLATFQVQSPVTAQWWDRESKSTYLGFGDGSVGMIVLSLDDSNHASSIQLKTLIKPTGEGISSLSVDSEALICLSEKHLIFYGLNGKYLHRLQLSALLELWLYDSTWETEYGAPFSSDDELSEQEN
;
A
#
# COMPACT_ATOMS: atom_id res chain seq x y z
N MET A 1 1.65 15.67 19.47
CA MET A 1 0.60 16.07 18.52
C MET A 1 0.56 15.01 17.45
N ASP A 2 -0.33 14.04 17.57
CA ASP A 2 -0.41 12.86 16.71
C ASP A 2 -1.65 13.01 15.82
N PHE A 3 -1.43 13.15 14.52
CA PHE A 3 -2.47 13.22 13.50
C PHE A 3 -1.84 12.52 12.30
N ASP A 4 -2.44 11.45 11.79
CA ASP A 4 -1.98 10.79 10.55
C ASP A 4 -2.14 11.80 9.41
N ARG A 5 -1.02 12.45 9.07
CA ARG A 5 -1.03 13.91 8.85
C ARG A 5 -1.38 14.34 7.46
N TYR A 6 -1.52 13.45 6.48
CA TYR A 6 -1.89 13.85 5.12
C TYR A 6 -2.82 12.82 4.48
N TYR A 7 -3.88 13.30 3.84
CA TYR A 7 -4.73 12.48 2.99
C TYR A 7 -4.87 13.13 1.62
N ALA A 8 -5.05 12.30 0.62
CA ALA A 8 -5.14 12.72 -0.76
C ALA A 8 -6.43 12.19 -1.40
N ARG A 9 -7.13 13.06 -2.14
CA ARG A 9 -8.31 12.66 -2.92
C ARG A 9 -8.26 13.28 -4.29
N THR A 10 -8.63 12.49 -5.29
CA THR A 10 -8.80 12.97 -6.67
C THR A 10 -10.24 13.39 -6.93
N ARG A 11 -10.43 14.52 -7.62
CA ARG A 11 -11.71 14.91 -8.21
C ARG A 11 -11.61 14.89 -9.73
N PRO A 12 -12.58 14.29 -10.44
CA PRO A 12 -12.58 14.30 -11.90
C PRO A 12 -12.73 15.73 -12.43
N ASN A 13 -12.00 16.07 -13.49
CA ASN A 13 -12.22 17.31 -14.22
C ASN A 13 -13.36 17.16 -15.25
N SER A 14 -13.81 18.28 -15.82
CA SER A 14 -14.83 18.32 -16.88
C SER A 14 -14.48 17.46 -18.09
N ASN A 15 -13.17 17.28 -18.35
CA ASN A 15 -12.64 16.33 -19.30
C ASN A 15 -12.24 15.06 -18.53
N ARG A 16 -13.02 13.97 -18.66
CA ARG A 16 -12.95 12.73 -17.84
C ARG A 16 -11.60 11.99 -17.82
N THR A 17 -10.61 12.49 -18.55
CA THR A 17 -9.26 11.92 -18.68
C THR A 17 -8.25 12.49 -17.68
N THR A 18 -8.59 13.58 -16.97
CA THR A 18 -7.69 14.20 -15.98
C THR A 18 -8.40 14.37 -14.65
N PHE A 19 -7.62 14.31 -13.56
CA PHE A 19 -8.11 14.45 -12.21
C PHE A 19 -7.29 15.51 -11.48
N THR A 20 -7.97 16.30 -10.66
CA THR A 20 -7.29 17.18 -9.70
C THR A 20 -7.06 16.39 -8.41
N LEU A 21 -5.81 16.13 -8.08
CA LEU A 21 -5.37 15.58 -6.80
C LEU A 21 -5.26 16.71 -5.79
N HIS A 22 -5.96 16.59 -4.68
CA HIS A 22 -5.88 17.51 -3.55
C HIS A 22 -5.19 16.83 -2.37
N ILE A 23 -4.26 17.52 -1.72
CA ILE A 23 -3.56 17.05 -0.52
C ILE A 23 -3.95 17.97 0.65
N TRP A 24 -4.38 17.38 1.76
CA TRP A 24 -4.72 18.08 2.99
C TRP A 24 -3.83 17.63 4.13
N GLN A 25 -3.80 18.42 5.21
CA GLN A 25 -3.20 18.04 6.48
C GLN A 25 -4.25 17.99 7.58
N GLY A 26 -4.27 16.90 8.36
CA GLY A 26 -5.22 16.71 9.47
C GLY A 26 -6.31 15.65 9.19
N PRO A 27 -7.26 15.47 10.12
CA PRO A 27 -8.31 14.45 10.01
C PRO A 27 -9.28 14.77 8.86
N GLU A 28 -9.77 13.74 8.15
CA GLU A 28 -10.68 13.89 7.00
C GLU A 28 -12.01 14.60 7.33
N SER A 29 -12.37 14.70 8.61
CA SER A 29 -13.66 15.20 9.10
C SER A 29 -13.83 16.72 8.99
N ASP A 30 -12.78 17.50 8.72
CA ASP A 30 -12.89 18.97 8.59
C ASP A 30 -11.89 19.56 7.56
N PRO A 31 -12.16 19.38 6.24
CA PRO A 31 -11.23 19.82 5.20
C PRO A 31 -11.27 21.34 5.02
N TYR A 32 -10.32 22.06 5.63
CA TYR A 32 -9.96 23.39 5.16
C TYR A 32 -9.36 23.33 3.73
N ARG A 33 -9.01 24.51 3.18
CA ARG A 33 -8.35 24.67 1.87
C ARG A 33 -7.21 23.64 1.69
N PRO A 34 -7.12 22.95 0.54
CA PRO A 34 -6.04 21.99 0.30
C PRO A 34 -4.68 22.68 0.38
N LEU A 35 -3.70 21.98 0.96
CA LEU A 35 -2.32 22.45 1.05
C LEU A 35 -1.63 22.46 -0.31
N ALA A 36 -1.94 21.47 -1.15
CA ALA A 36 -1.42 21.38 -2.50
C ALA A 36 -2.44 20.75 -3.44
N THR A 37 -2.33 21.10 -4.72
CA THR A 37 -3.16 20.55 -5.79
C THR A 37 -2.31 20.20 -7.00
N PHE A 38 -2.50 19.00 -7.54
CA PHE A 38 -1.79 18.50 -8.73
C PHE A 38 -2.78 18.03 -9.79
N GLN A 39 -2.39 18.10 -11.05
CA GLN A 39 -3.12 17.43 -12.13
C GLN A 39 -2.51 16.05 -12.35
N VAL A 40 -3.34 15.01 -12.29
CA VAL A 40 -2.95 13.61 -12.50
C VAL A 40 -3.85 12.97 -13.56
N GLN A 41 -3.37 11.90 -14.18
CA GLN A 41 -4.08 11.22 -15.29
C GLN A 41 -4.97 10.06 -14.82
N SER A 42 -4.85 9.66 -13.55
CA SER A 42 -5.54 8.51 -12.99
C SER A 42 -6.02 8.83 -11.57
N PRO A 43 -7.17 8.30 -11.11
CA PRO A 43 -7.64 8.54 -9.74
C PRO A 43 -6.73 7.85 -8.72
N VAL A 44 -6.66 8.42 -7.52
CA VAL A 44 -6.05 7.74 -6.36
C VAL A 44 -7.01 6.65 -5.89
N THR A 45 -6.50 5.43 -5.81
CA THR A 45 -7.27 4.23 -5.45
C THR A 45 -6.77 3.58 -4.16
N ALA A 46 -5.53 3.86 -3.75
CA ALA A 46 -4.94 3.38 -2.52
C ALA A 46 -4.02 4.44 -1.91
N GLN A 47 -3.90 4.45 -0.59
CA GLN A 47 -3.02 5.35 0.14
C GLN A 47 -2.41 4.61 1.34
N TRP A 48 -1.12 4.84 1.59
CA TRP A 48 -0.43 4.34 2.79
C TRP A 48 0.46 5.42 3.37
N TRP A 49 0.47 5.52 4.71
CA TRP A 49 1.40 6.36 5.45
C TRP A 49 2.50 5.50 6.05
N ASP A 50 3.74 5.74 5.63
CA ASP A 50 4.90 5.13 6.26
C ASP A 50 5.44 6.05 7.36
N ARG A 51 5.42 5.55 8.59
CA ARG A 51 5.87 6.27 9.79
C ARG A 51 7.38 6.43 9.84
N GLU A 52 8.14 5.46 9.33
CA GLU A 52 9.61 5.51 9.36
C GLU A 52 10.15 6.56 8.40
N SER A 53 9.79 6.46 7.12
CA SER A 53 10.20 7.45 6.11
C SER A 53 9.42 8.77 6.18
N LYS A 54 8.39 8.84 7.04
CA LYS A 54 7.46 9.98 7.13
C LYS A 54 6.93 10.40 5.76
N SER A 55 6.60 9.41 4.92
CA SER A 55 6.16 9.62 3.54
C SER A 55 4.79 9.01 3.29
N THR A 56 3.97 9.69 2.49
CA THR A 56 2.67 9.16 2.04
C THR A 56 2.81 8.61 0.64
N TYR A 57 2.47 7.34 0.45
CA TYR A 57 2.46 6.65 -0.83
C TYR A 57 1.04 6.61 -1.39
N LEU A 58 0.91 6.85 -2.69
CA LEU A 58 -0.35 6.91 -3.41
C LEU A 58 -0.34 5.89 -4.56
N GLY A 59 -1.30 4.97 -4.54
CA GLY A 59 -1.56 4.05 -5.64
C GLY A 59 -2.65 4.62 -6.54
N PHE A 60 -2.47 4.47 -7.84
CA PHE A 60 -3.39 4.99 -8.84
C PHE A 60 -4.07 3.87 -9.63
N GLY A 61 -5.24 4.18 -10.19
CA GLY A 61 -6.03 3.25 -11.00
C GLY A 61 -5.38 2.80 -12.31
N ASP A 62 -4.27 3.42 -12.73
CA ASP A 62 -3.48 3.05 -13.92
C ASP A 62 -2.28 2.16 -13.57
N GLY A 63 -2.13 1.80 -12.30
CA GLY A 63 -1.05 0.98 -11.79
C GLY A 63 0.22 1.75 -11.44
N SER A 64 0.24 3.07 -11.61
CA SER A 64 1.34 3.90 -11.14
C SER A 64 1.32 4.07 -9.61
N VAL A 65 2.49 4.37 -9.06
CA VAL A 65 2.63 4.75 -7.65
C VAL A 65 3.39 6.05 -7.55
N GLY A 66 2.82 6.99 -6.81
CA GLY A 66 3.43 8.24 -6.42
C GLY A 66 3.79 8.27 -4.94
N MET A 67 4.67 9.18 -4.58
CA MET A 67 5.03 9.49 -3.20
C MET A 67 4.95 10.99 -3.00
N ILE A 68 4.28 11.40 -1.92
CA ILE A 68 4.23 12.78 -1.47
C ILE A 68 5.50 13.03 -0.66
N VAL A 69 6.34 13.94 -1.16
CA VAL A 69 7.53 14.43 -0.47
C VAL A 69 7.20 15.78 0.14
N LEU A 70 7.39 15.90 1.45
CA LEU A 70 7.17 17.12 2.20
C LEU A 70 8.52 17.73 2.58
N SER A 71 8.71 19.00 2.26
CA SER A 71 9.73 19.82 2.91
C SER A 71 9.08 20.52 4.09
N LEU A 72 9.66 20.37 5.28
CA LEU A 72 9.22 21.09 6.46
C LEU A 72 10.13 22.30 6.68
N ASP A 73 9.58 23.40 7.20
CA ASP A 73 10.36 24.50 7.75
C ASP A 73 10.83 24.21 9.19
N ASP A 74 11.60 25.14 9.77
CA ASP A 74 12.13 25.04 11.13
C ASP A 74 11.05 24.95 12.21
N SER A 75 9.79 25.28 11.88
CA SER A 75 8.62 25.18 12.74
C SER A 75 7.79 23.91 12.48
N ASN A 76 8.29 22.97 11.68
CA ASN A 76 7.60 21.75 11.25
C ASN A 76 6.31 21.99 10.43
N HIS A 77 6.16 23.16 9.81
CA HIS A 77 5.11 23.39 8.83
C HIS A 77 5.58 22.95 7.44
N ALA A 78 4.66 22.43 6.63
CA ALA A 78 4.97 22.07 5.25
C ALA A 78 5.30 23.33 4.44
N SER A 79 6.57 23.51 4.11
CA SER A 79 7.08 24.62 3.30
C SER A 79 6.99 24.33 1.80
N SER A 80 7.09 23.05 1.42
CA SER A 80 6.84 22.60 0.05
C SER A 80 6.26 21.18 0.03
N ILE A 81 5.39 20.91 -0.95
CA ILE A 81 4.78 19.59 -1.18
C ILE A 81 5.05 19.22 -2.63
N GLN A 82 5.68 18.07 -2.85
CA GLN A 82 5.99 17.56 -4.19
C GLN A 82 5.40 16.17 -4.38
N LEU A 83 4.84 15.90 -5.56
CA LEU A 83 4.43 14.56 -5.98
C LEU A 83 5.53 13.96 -6.85
N LYS A 84 6.19 12.92 -6.36
CA LYS A 84 7.21 12.17 -7.12
C LYS A 84 6.61 10.86 -7.60
N THR A 85 6.64 10.59 -8.90
CA THR A 85 6.33 9.27 -9.44
C THR A 85 7.45 8.29 -9.08
N LEU A 86 7.12 7.21 -8.38
CA LEU A 86 8.03 6.12 -8.07
C LEU A 86 7.92 4.99 -9.10
N ILE A 87 6.69 4.63 -9.45
CA ILE A 87 6.39 3.54 -10.38
C ILE A 87 5.57 4.13 -11.53
N LYS A 88 6.01 3.88 -12.77
CA LYS A 88 5.29 4.29 -13.97
C LYS A 88 4.02 3.46 -14.17
N PRO A 89 3.02 3.96 -14.91
CA PRO A 89 1.80 3.22 -15.18
C PRO A 89 2.09 1.82 -15.73
N THR A 90 1.43 0.80 -15.17
CA THR A 90 1.61 -0.61 -15.56
C THR A 90 0.39 -1.15 -16.30
N GLY A 91 -0.74 -0.43 -16.28
CA GLY A 91 -2.02 -0.87 -16.85
C GLY A 91 -2.82 -1.78 -15.92
N GLU A 92 -2.28 -2.17 -14.77
CA GLU A 92 -2.98 -2.92 -13.72
C GLU A 92 -3.19 -2.01 -12.51
N GLY A 93 -4.42 -1.53 -12.30
CA GLY A 93 -4.74 -0.61 -11.20
C GLY A 93 -4.35 -1.15 -9.82
N ILE A 94 -3.81 -0.27 -8.97
CA ILE A 94 -3.46 -0.61 -7.58
C ILE A 94 -4.70 -0.44 -6.69
N SER A 95 -5.17 -1.51 -6.06
CA SER A 95 -6.34 -1.49 -5.16
C SER A 95 -5.95 -1.28 -3.70
N SER A 96 -4.75 -1.70 -3.31
CA SER A 96 -4.18 -1.50 -1.98
C SER A 96 -2.66 -1.43 -2.07
N LEU A 97 -2.02 -0.78 -1.12
CA LEU A 97 -0.57 -0.77 -0.99
C LEU A 97 -0.16 -0.70 0.47
N SER A 98 0.99 -1.28 0.78
CA SER A 98 1.65 -1.20 2.08
C SER A 98 3.15 -1.01 1.88
N VAL A 99 3.80 -0.44 2.89
CA VAL A 99 5.25 -0.27 2.91
C VAL A 99 5.80 -1.03 4.11
N ASP A 100 6.78 -1.87 3.84
CA ASP A 100 7.64 -2.54 4.83
C ASP A 100 9.05 -1.94 4.75
N SER A 101 9.94 -2.29 5.68
CA SER A 101 11.27 -1.67 5.83
C SER A 101 12.13 -1.70 4.56
N GLU A 102 11.90 -2.67 3.65
CA GLU A 102 12.68 -2.83 2.42
C GLU A 102 11.85 -2.73 1.13
N ALA A 103 10.53 -2.85 1.23
CA ALA A 103 9.67 -3.05 0.07
C ALA A 103 8.36 -2.25 0.13
N LEU A 104 8.00 -1.73 -1.04
CA LEU A 104 6.65 -1.28 -1.35
C LEU A 104 5.89 -2.47 -1.95
N ILE A 105 4.82 -2.86 -1.26
CA ILE A 105 3.95 -3.98 -1.63
C ILE A 105 2.68 -3.39 -2.22
N CYS A 106 2.40 -3.72 -3.48
CA CYS A 106 1.24 -3.24 -4.21
C CYS A 106 0.32 -4.41 -4.54
N LEU A 107 -0.96 -4.29 -4.17
CA LEU A 107 -2.00 -5.21 -4.57
C LEU A 107 -2.72 -4.65 -5.79
N SER A 108 -2.77 -5.43 -6.86
CA SER A 108 -3.68 -5.22 -7.99
C SER A 108 -4.82 -6.24 -7.97
N GLU A 109 -5.73 -6.17 -8.93
CA GLU A 109 -6.83 -7.14 -9.07
C GLU A 109 -6.33 -8.59 -9.20
N LYS A 110 -5.13 -8.79 -9.76
CA LYS A 110 -4.61 -10.11 -10.11
C LYS A 110 -3.28 -10.45 -9.45
N HIS A 111 -2.58 -9.46 -8.91
CA HIS A 111 -1.20 -9.64 -8.48
C HIS A 111 -0.91 -8.99 -7.14
N LEU A 112 -0.02 -9.64 -6.40
CA LEU A 112 0.77 -9.01 -5.35
C LEU A 112 2.14 -8.68 -5.93
N ILE A 113 2.48 -7.40 -5.99
CA ILE A 113 3.69 -6.91 -6.66
C ILE A 113 4.60 -6.23 -5.64
N PHE A 114 5.86 -6.61 -5.64
CA PHE A 114 6.88 -6.10 -4.74
C PHE A 114 7.83 -5.19 -5.50
N TYR A 115 8.01 -3.98 -5.00
CA TYR A 115 8.98 -3.01 -5.48
C TYR A 115 9.91 -2.64 -4.33
N GLY A 116 11.17 -2.31 -4.62
CA GLY A 116 12.02 -1.64 -3.65
C GLY A 116 11.51 -0.22 -3.39
N LEU A 117 11.85 0.37 -2.25
CA LEU A 117 11.44 1.75 -1.91
C LEU A 117 11.90 2.81 -2.94
N ASN A 118 12.90 2.49 -3.77
CA ASN A 118 13.35 3.30 -4.89
C ASN A 118 12.49 3.15 -6.17
N GLY A 119 11.41 2.37 -6.13
CA GLY A 119 10.53 2.06 -7.26
C GLY A 119 11.03 0.95 -8.19
N LYS A 120 12.18 0.32 -7.90
CA LYS A 120 12.71 -0.79 -8.70
C LYS A 120 11.83 -2.03 -8.50
N TYR A 121 11.40 -2.65 -9.59
CA TYR A 121 10.68 -3.92 -9.55
C TYR A 121 11.52 -5.02 -8.89
N LEU A 122 10.92 -5.76 -7.94
CA LEU A 122 11.54 -6.92 -7.29
C LEU A 122 10.88 -8.22 -7.75
N HIS A 123 9.58 -8.38 -7.49
CA HIS A 123 8.88 -9.63 -7.75
C HIS A 123 7.36 -9.43 -7.95
N ARG A 124 6.69 -10.43 -8.50
CA ARG A 124 5.22 -10.46 -8.70
C ARG A 124 4.71 -11.86 -8.45
N LEU A 125 3.69 -11.97 -7.61
CA LEU A 125 2.95 -13.19 -7.36
C LEU A 125 1.54 -13.07 -7.95
N GLN A 126 1.09 -14.12 -8.63
CA GLN A 126 -0.31 -14.22 -9.05
C GLN A 126 -1.17 -14.58 -7.84
N LEU A 127 -2.26 -13.84 -7.64
CA LEU A 127 -3.17 -14.09 -6.52
C LEU A 127 -3.82 -15.48 -6.61
N SER A 128 -4.04 -16.01 -7.82
CA SER A 128 -4.50 -17.39 -8.01
C SER A 128 -3.52 -18.40 -7.45
N ALA A 129 -2.21 -18.22 -7.68
CA ALA A 129 -1.18 -19.11 -7.14
C ALA A 129 -1.09 -19.02 -5.60
N LEU A 130 -1.30 -17.84 -5.02
CA LEU A 130 -1.37 -17.68 -3.55
C LEU A 130 -2.57 -18.39 -2.95
N LEU A 131 -3.74 -18.31 -3.61
CA LEU A 131 -4.94 -19.01 -3.17
C LEU A 131 -4.76 -20.53 -3.26
N GLU A 132 -4.13 -21.03 -4.33
CA GLU A 132 -3.81 -22.46 -4.48
C GLU A 132 -2.91 -22.96 -3.34
N LEU A 133 -1.88 -22.20 -2.96
CA LEU A 133 -1.02 -22.52 -1.81
C LEU A 133 -1.79 -22.56 -0.48
N TRP A 134 -2.66 -21.57 -0.25
CA TRP A 134 -3.48 -21.52 0.97
C TRP A 134 -4.46 -22.70 1.05
N LEU A 135 -5.09 -23.05 -0.06
CA LEU A 135 -5.99 -24.18 -0.13
C LEU A 135 -5.26 -25.51 0.10
N TYR A 136 -4.04 -25.65 -0.44
CA TYR A 136 -3.23 -26.86 -0.27
C TYR A 136 -2.91 -27.14 1.21
N ASP A 137 -2.57 -26.11 1.98
CA ASP A 137 -2.28 -26.22 3.41
C ASP A 137 -3.53 -26.66 4.21
N SER A 138 -4.70 -26.08 3.88
CA SER A 138 -5.97 -26.44 4.52
C SER A 138 -6.42 -27.88 4.24
N THR A 139 -6.15 -28.41 3.05
CA THR A 139 -6.42 -29.81 2.71
C THR A 139 -5.47 -30.78 3.40
N TRP A 140 -4.23 -30.37 3.64
CA TRP A 140 -3.24 -31.22 4.29
C TRP A 140 -3.60 -31.47 5.76
N GLU A 141 -4.03 -30.44 6.50
CA GLU A 141 -4.53 -30.60 7.88
C GLU A 141 -5.80 -31.47 7.96
N THR A 142 -6.67 -31.41 6.95
CA THR A 142 -7.91 -32.22 6.93
C THR A 142 -7.68 -33.66 6.51
N GLU A 143 -6.73 -33.93 5.60
CA GLU A 143 -6.44 -35.29 5.13
C GLU A 143 -5.50 -36.06 6.07
N TYR A 144 -4.59 -35.38 6.77
CA TYR A 144 -3.53 -36.04 7.54
C TYR A 144 -3.55 -35.74 9.05
N GLY A 145 -4.49 -34.91 9.53
CA GLY A 145 -4.61 -34.51 10.93
C GLY A 145 -3.51 -33.51 11.34
N ALA A 146 -3.84 -32.60 12.25
CA ALA A 146 -2.91 -31.57 12.72
C ALA A 146 -1.59 -32.22 13.22
N PRO A 147 -0.44 -31.88 12.64
CA PRO A 147 0.82 -32.32 13.21
C PRO A 147 0.98 -31.60 14.55
N PHE A 148 1.10 -32.38 15.62
CA PHE A 148 1.38 -31.93 17.00
C PHE A 148 0.18 -31.40 17.82
N SER A 149 -0.79 -32.27 18.15
CA SER A 149 -1.37 -32.18 19.50
C SER A 149 -0.32 -32.71 20.49
N SER A 150 0.23 -31.79 21.27
CA SER A 150 1.33 -32.00 22.23
C SER A 150 0.91 -32.71 23.51
N ASP A 151 0.06 -33.74 23.41
CA ASP A 151 -0.45 -34.52 24.55
C ASP A 151 -0.16 -36.02 24.45
N ASP A 152 0.82 -36.44 23.64
CA ASP A 152 1.42 -37.77 23.82
C ASP A 152 2.38 -37.70 25.01
N GLU A 153 1.80 -37.82 26.21
CA GLU A 153 2.48 -38.33 27.38
C GLU A 153 3.22 -39.61 26.96
N LEU A 154 4.55 -39.53 26.91
CA LEU A 154 5.44 -40.68 26.83
C LEU A 154 5.14 -41.57 28.05
N SER A 155 4.21 -42.51 27.88
CA SER A 155 4.01 -43.60 28.82
C SER A 155 5.26 -44.46 28.82
N GLU A 156 6.10 -44.28 29.84
CA GLU A 156 7.13 -45.23 30.21
C GLU A 156 6.50 -46.61 30.37
N GLN A 157 6.76 -47.52 29.43
CA GLN A 157 6.56 -48.95 29.62
C GLN A 157 7.75 -49.75 29.05
N GLU A 158 8.57 -50.20 30.00
CA GLU A 158 9.29 -51.49 30.07
C GLU A 158 10.04 -52.00 28.82
N ASN A 159 11.36 -51.86 28.87
CA ASN A 159 12.27 -53.02 28.95
C ASN A 159 13.57 -52.66 29.67
#